data_AF-D2J8B3-F1
#
_entry.id   AF-D2J8B3-F1
#
_cell.length_a   1.000
_cell.length_b   1.000
_cell.length_c   1.000
_cell.angle_alpha   90.00
_cell.angle_beta   90.00
_cell.angle_gamma   90.00
#
_symmetry.space_group_name_H-M   'P 1'
#
loop_
_entity.id
_entity.type
_entity.pdbx_description
1 polymer ?
#
loop_
_entity_poly.entity_id
_entity_poly.type
_entity_poly.pdbx_seq_one_letter_code
_entity_poly.pdbx_strand_id
1 'polypeptide(L)'
;MYEIYLYDGTPIQVFAEWQLPTDKPYTFIKPPQGIWAPIYFDEDSQTWVGTTPPITEMDVKDVERAINTQNETIKLITERSNKLMRDYDELIKFTGNLLLQVAYIKRHIEMPGVAIDVNDAKYFYEKGLYNDFTIKTLVDNGSLLKRDYKDITGEDYPVYVDENE
;
A
#
# COMPACT_ATOMS: atom_id res chain seq x y z
N MET A 1 12.14 15.01 -58.91
CA MET A 1 13.22 14.25 -58.26
C MET A 1 12.78 14.01 -56.84
N TYR A 2 12.70 12.75 -56.44
CA TYR A 2 12.30 12.33 -55.10
C TYR A 2 13.43 11.52 -54.49
N GLU A 3 13.60 11.60 -53.18
CA GLU A 3 14.54 10.77 -52.42
C GLU A 3 13.72 9.68 -51.71
N ILE A 4 14.17 8.43 -51.83
CA ILE A 4 13.62 7.28 -51.11
C ILE A 4 14.71 6.67 -50.23
N TYR A 5 14.31 5.86 -49.26
CA TYR A 5 15.20 5.15 -48.36
C TYR A 5 14.90 3.66 -48.43
N LEU A 6 15.93 2.84 -48.66
CA LEU A 6 15.81 1.40 -48.44
C LEU A 6 15.55 1.14 -46.95
N TYR A 7 14.96 -0.01 -46.60
CA TYR A 7 14.64 -0.32 -45.20
C TYR A 7 15.86 -0.42 -44.28
N ASP A 8 17.09 -0.37 -44.79
CA ASP A 8 18.34 -0.25 -44.04
C ASP A 8 18.81 1.20 -43.82
N GLY A 9 18.04 2.19 -44.29
CA GLY A 9 18.37 3.62 -44.20
C GLY A 9 19.14 4.19 -45.38
N THR A 10 19.54 3.37 -46.37
CA THR A 10 20.32 3.82 -47.53
C THR A 10 19.48 4.76 -48.42
N PRO A 11 19.92 6.02 -48.64
CA PRO A 11 19.21 6.95 -49.51
C PRO A 11 19.43 6.63 -50.99
N ILE A 12 18.37 6.72 -51.79
CA ILE A 12 18.39 6.59 -53.25
C ILE A 12 17.69 7.80 -53.87
N GLN A 13 18.33 8.43 -54.86
CA GLN A 13 17.69 9.47 -55.67
C GLN A 13 16.95 8.88 -56.87
N VAL A 14 15.69 9.26 -57.01
CA VAL A 14 14.79 8.81 -58.08
C VAL A 14 14.37 10.02 -58.93
N PHE A 15 14.68 9.96 -60.22
CA PHE A 15 14.34 11.01 -61.19
C PHE A 15 13.02 10.72 -61.89
N ALA A 16 12.67 9.45 -62.07
CA ALA A 16 11.45 9.00 -62.71
C ALA A 16 10.96 7.67 -62.10
N GLU A 17 9.66 7.39 -62.19
CA GLU A 17 9.01 6.24 -61.53
C GLU A 17 9.60 4.88 -61.90
N TRP A 18 10.10 4.72 -63.14
CA TRP A 18 10.72 3.47 -63.59
C TRP A 18 12.07 3.17 -62.89
N GLN A 19 12.63 4.13 -62.14
CA GLN A 19 13.84 3.95 -61.34
C GLN A 19 13.53 3.50 -59.90
N LEU A 20 12.26 3.32 -59.54
CA LEU A 20 11.89 2.77 -58.24
C LEU A 20 12.40 1.33 -58.11
N PRO A 21 12.99 0.95 -56.96
CA PRO A 21 13.43 -0.42 -56.71
C PRO A 21 12.24 -1.38 -56.82
N THR A 22 12.40 -2.45 -57.59
CA THR A 22 11.39 -3.52 -57.71
C THR A 22 11.79 -4.76 -56.93
N ASP A 23 13.06 -4.88 -56.57
CA ASP A 23 13.69 -6.01 -55.89
C ASP A 23 13.97 -5.76 -54.41
N LYS A 24 13.79 -4.51 -53.93
CA LYS A 24 14.09 -4.12 -52.55
C LYS A 24 12.97 -3.27 -51.93
N PRO A 25 12.64 -3.49 -50.65
CA PRO A 25 11.68 -2.65 -49.95
C PRO A 25 12.24 -1.24 -49.73
N TYR A 26 11.39 -0.24 -49.92
CA TYR A 26 11.74 1.17 -49.78
C TYR A 26 10.61 1.96 -49.11
N THR A 27 10.96 3.11 -48.53
CA THR A 27 10.03 4.06 -47.93
C THR A 27 10.40 5.49 -48.32
N PHE A 28 9.41 6.38 -48.33
CA PHE A 28 9.63 7.83 -48.46
C PHE A 28 9.90 8.50 -47.10
N ILE A 29 9.76 7.76 -46.00
CA ILE A 29 9.96 8.25 -44.65
C ILE A 29 11.47 8.28 -44.37
N LYS A 30 12.00 9.49 -44.18
CA LYS A 30 13.41 9.71 -43.89
C LYS A 30 13.82 9.13 -42.53
N PRO A 31 14.97 8.43 -42.41
CA PRO A 31 15.52 8.02 -41.13
C PRO A 31 15.89 9.26 -40.29
N PRO A 32 15.65 9.25 -38.96
CA PRO A 32 15.97 10.37 -38.09
C PRO A 32 17.48 10.64 -38.04
N GLN A 33 17.86 11.89 -37.72
CA GLN A 33 19.27 12.29 -37.65
C GLN A 33 19.97 11.71 -36.41
N GLY A 34 21.14 11.09 -36.62
CA GLY A 34 21.93 10.42 -35.57
C GLY A 34 21.79 8.91 -35.69
N ILE A 35 22.76 8.27 -36.36
CA ILE A 35 22.71 6.85 -36.71
C ILE A 35 23.37 6.04 -35.59
N TRP A 36 22.59 5.22 -34.89
CA TRP A 36 23.11 4.13 -34.05
C TRP A 36 22.75 2.81 -34.74
N ALA A 37 23.74 2.12 -35.28
CA ALA A 37 23.52 0.85 -35.99
C ALA A 37 23.20 -0.29 -35.00
N PRO A 38 22.28 -1.22 -35.33
CA PRO A 38 21.55 -1.35 -36.59
C PRO A 38 20.24 -0.53 -36.62
N ILE A 39 19.98 0.13 -37.75
CA ILE A 39 18.73 0.83 -38.07
C ILE A 39 17.94 0.00 -39.09
N TYR A 40 16.62 -0.12 -38.90
CA TYR A 40 15.74 -0.69 -39.92
C TYR A 40 14.36 -0.04 -39.92
N PHE A 41 13.66 -0.09 -41.04
CA PHE A 41 12.28 0.38 -41.17
C PHE A 41 11.29 -0.75 -40.87
N ASP A 42 10.37 -0.52 -39.93
CA ASP A 42 9.27 -1.41 -39.62
C ASP A 42 8.03 -1.01 -40.45
N GLU A 43 7.65 -1.89 -41.38
CA GLU A 43 6.54 -1.65 -42.31
C GLU A 43 5.18 -1.62 -41.61
N ASP A 44 4.99 -2.41 -40.55
CA ASP A 44 3.72 -2.53 -39.83
C ASP A 44 3.40 -1.24 -39.07
N SER A 45 4.42 -0.67 -38.42
CA SER A 45 4.28 0.58 -37.65
C SER A 45 4.58 1.84 -38.48
N GLN A 46 5.13 1.68 -39.69
CA GLN A 46 5.65 2.78 -40.52
C GLN A 46 6.71 3.63 -39.78
N THR A 47 7.54 3.02 -38.92
CA THR A 47 8.56 3.73 -38.13
C THR A 47 9.96 3.16 -38.27
N TRP A 48 10.97 3.98 -37.96
CA TRP A 48 12.38 3.58 -37.93
C TRP A 48 12.76 3.04 -36.54
N VAL A 49 13.26 1.81 -36.49
CA VAL A 49 13.76 1.13 -35.30
C VAL A 49 15.29 1.27 -35.24
N GLY A 50 15.86 1.40 -34.04
CA GLY A 50 17.30 1.67 -33.84
C GLY A 50 17.64 3.15 -33.65
N THR A 51 16.62 3.97 -33.37
CA THR A 51 16.71 5.44 -33.27
C THR A 51 16.92 5.92 -31.83
N THR A 52 16.93 5.00 -30.86
CA THR A 52 17.18 5.30 -29.45
C THR A 52 18.69 5.28 -29.18
N PRO A 53 19.29 6.35 -28.66
CA PRO A 53 20.69 6.33 -28.26
C PRO A 53 20.90 5.24 -27.19
N PRO A 54 22.06 4.54 -27.20
CA PRO A 54 22.37 3.59 -26.15
C PRO A 54 22.37 4.30 -24.79
N ILE A 55 21.84 3.62 -23.76
CA ILE A 55 21.84 4.11 -22.39
C ILE A 55 23.29 4.44 -22.01
N THR A 56 23.54 5.67 -21.55
CA THR A 56 24.87 6.10 -21.16
C THR A 56 25.18 5.69 -19.72
N GLU A 57 26.48 5.61 -19.36
CA GLU A 57 26.87 5.41 -17.95
C GLU A 57 26.32 6.50 -17.02
N MET A 58 26.07 7.69 -17.55
CA MET A 58 25.50 8.80 -16.79
C MET A 58 24.01 8.55 -16.49
N ASP A 59 23.26 8.05 -17.47
CA ASP A 59 21.85 7.67 -17.29
C ASP A 59 21.71 6.56 -16.25
N VAL A 60 22.60 5.55 -16.29
CA VAL A 60 22.63 4.48 -15.28
C VAL A 60 22.90 5.04 -13.88
N LYS A 61 23.88 5.94 -13.73
CA LYS A 61 24.22 6.57 -12.44
C LYS A 61 23.09 7.43 -11.89
N ASP A 62 22.35 8.13 -12.75
CA ASP A 62 21.22 8.95 -12.32
C ASP A 62 20.04 8.08 -11.87
N VAL A 63 19.78 6.96 -12.55
CA VAL A 63 18.81 5.94 -12.12
C VAL A 63 19.24 5.32 -10.79
N GLU A 64 20.50 4.92 -10.63
CA GLU A 64 21.02 4.39 -9.36
C GLU A 64 20.87 5.38 -8.20
N ARG A 65 21.18 6.66 -8.44
CA ARG A 65 21.00 7.72 -7.45
C ARG A 65 19.52 7.86 -7.07
N ALA A 66 18.63 7.90 -8.05
CA ALA A 66 17.20 8.00 -7.81
C ALA A 66 16.67 6.81 -6.99
N ILE A 67 17.09 5.59 -7.34
CA ILE A 67 16.75 4.37 -6.59
C ILE A 67 17.26 4.45 -5.15
N ASN A 68 18.50 4.88 -4.94
CA ASN A 68 19.07 5.00 -3.59
C ASN A 68 18.33 6.03 -2.74
N THR A 69 17.99 7.21 -3.31
CA THR A 69 17.18 8.22 -2.62
C THR A 69 15.78 7.71 -2.27
N GLN A 70 15.14 6.97 -3.18
CA GLN A 70 13.84 6.35 -2.90
C GLN A 70 13.94 5.31 -1.78
N ASN A 71 14.98 4.48 -1.78
CA ASN A 71 15.22 3.49 -0.73
C ASN A 71 15.41 4.13 0.65
N GLU A 72 16.15 5.24 0.75
CA GLU A 72 16.29 5.99 2.00
C GLU A 72 14.95 6.57 2.47
N THR A 73 14.17 7.11 1.54
CA THR A 73 12.83 7.64 1.84
C THR A 73 11.90 6.55 2.36
N ILE A 74 11.91 5.37 1.73
CA ILE A 74 11.10 4.21 2.15
C ILE A 74 11.51 3.74 3.55
N LYS A 75 12.83 3.69 3.85
CA LYS A 75 13.31 3.34 5.19
C LYS A 75 12.80 4.31 6.24
N LEU A 76 12.90 5.62 5.99
CA LEU A 76 12.41 6.66 6.91
C LEU A 76 10.89 6.55 7.13
N ILE A 77 10.12 6.31 6.07
CA ILE A 77 8.66 6.10 6.17
C ILE A 77 8.36 4.87 7.02
N THR A 78 9.09 3.77 6.79
CA THR A 78 8.93 2.53 7.55
C THR A 78 9.22 2.73 9.03
N GLU A 79 10.31 3.41 9.38
CA GLU A 79 10.67 3.74 10.76
C GLU A 79 9.60 4.60 11.44
N ARG A 80 9.11 5.64 10.75
CA ARG A 80 8.05 6.51 11.25
C ARG A 80 6.74 5.75 11.45
N SER A 81 6.37 4.88 10.53
CA SER A 81 5.17 4.04 10.62
C SER A 81 5.25 3.09 11.82
N ASN A 82 6.40 2.42 12.00
CA ASN A 82 6.64 1.53 13.15
C ASN A 82 6.61 2.28 14.50
N LYS A 83 7.09 3.53 14.54
CA LYS A 83 6.96 4.37 15.73
C LYS A 83 5.49 4.70 15.99
N LEU A 84 4.76 5.17 14.98
CA LEU A 84 3.35 5.51 15.11
C LEU A 84 2.50 4.34 15.59
N MET A 85 2.75 3.12 15.10
CA MET A 85 2.05 1.91 15.56
C MET A 85 2.33 1.59 17.03
N ARG A 86 3.55 1.82 17.51
CA ARG A 86 3.89 1.66 18.94
C ARG A 86 3.20 2.71 19.80
N ASP A 87 3.29 3.98 19.41
CA ASP A 87 2.64 5.08 20.13
C ASP A 87 1.10 4.87 20.18
N TYR A 88 0.51 4.32 19.11
CA TYR A 88 -0.90 3.95 19.04
C TYR A 88 -1.27 2.80 19.98
N ASP A 89 -0.45 1.74 20.05
CA ASP A 89 -0.65 0.62 20.97
C ASP A 89 -0.60 1.08 22.44
N GLU A 90 0.35 1.95 22.78
CA GLU A 90 0.45 2.56 24.11
C GLU A 90 -0.79 3.41 24.45
N LEU A 91 -1.28 4.20 23.49
CA LEU A 91 -2.48 5.02 23.68
C LEU A 91 -3.72 4.15 23.93
N ILE A 92 -3.90 3.07 23.15
CA ILE A 92 -5.02 2.13 23.36
C ILE A 92 -4.96 1.53 24.76
N LYS A 93 -3.79 1.06 25.19
CA LYS A 93 -3.60 0.52 26.55
C LYS A 93 -3.95 1.55 27.62
N PHE A 94 -3.51 2.79 27.45
CA PHE A 94 -3.83 3.88 28.36
C PHE A 94 -5.34 4.15 28.44
N THR A 95 -6.02 4.23 27.30
CA THR A 95 -7.49 4.42 27.24
C THR A 95 -8.23 3.26 27.91
N GLY A 96 -7.85 2.01 27.62
CA GLY A 96 -8.44 0.83 28.25
C GLY A 96 -8.28 0.82 29.77
N ASN A 97 -7.13 1.27 30.27
CA ASN A 97 -6.88 1.41 31.71
C ASN A 97 -7.73 2.51 32.35
N LEU A 98 -7.87 3.67 31.70
CA LEU A 98 -8.72 4.76 32.19
C LEU A 98 -10.18 4.33 32.30
N LEU A 99 -10.73 3.67 31.28
CA LEU A 99 -12.11 3.18 31.30
C LEU A 99 -12.33 2.18 32.42
N LEU A 100 -11.36 1.30 32.66
CA LEU A 100 -11.40 0.36 33.77
C LEU A 100 -11.38 1.10 35.13
N GLN A 101 -10.55 2.12 35.28
CA GLN A 101 -10.52 2.96 36.50
C GLN A 101 -11.85 3.68 36.72
N VAL A 102 -12.48 4.23 35.67
CA VAL A 102 -13.80 4.85 35.76
C VAL A 102 -14.85 3.83 36.22
N ALA A 103 -14.83 2.62 35.67
CA ALA A 103 -15.72 1.55 36.11
C ALA A 103 -15.50 1.15 37.59
N TYR A 104 -14.24 1.11 38.05
CA TYR A 104 -13.93 0.88 39.47
C TYR A 104 -14.43 2.00 40.37
N ILE A 105 -14.25 3.25 39.96
CA ILE A 105 -14.73 4.42 40.71
C ILE A 105 -16.26 4.35 40.82
N LYS A 106 -16.97 4.05 39.73
CA LYS A 106 -18.43 3.86 39.75
C LYS A 106 -18.91 2.82 40.77
N ARG A 107 -18.12 1.80 41.10
CA ARG A 107 -18.49 0.86 42.18
C ARG A 107 -18.59 1.55 43.55
N HIS A 108 -17.87 2.65 43.75
CA HIS A 108 -17.71 3.35 45.01
C HIS A 108 -18.48 4.68 45.08
N ILE A 109 -18.97 5.17 43.93
CA ILE A 109 -19.85 6.33 43.84
C ILE A 109 -21.08 5.96 43.03
N GLU A 110 -22.29 6.30 43.50
CA GLU A 110 -23.54 6.02 42.79
C GLU A 110 -23.65 6.87 41.50
N MET A 111 -22.88 6.50 40.47
CA MET A 111 -22.95 7.08 39.15
C MET A 111 -24.07 6.40 38.35
N PRO A 112 -25.10 7.14 37.91
CA PRO A 112 -26.15 6.58 37.07
C PRO A 112 -25.64 6.31 35.64
N GLY A 113 -26.04 5.18 35.05
CA GLY A 113 -25.73 4.82 33.65
C GLY A 113 -24.54 3.88 33.47
N VAL A 114 -24.29 3.46 32.23
CA VAL A 114 -23.21 2.53 31.85
C VAL A 114 -21.88 3.31 31.78
N ALA A 115 -20.83 2.86 32.47
CA ALA A 115 -19.54 3.57 32.52
C ALA A 115 -18.64 3.31 31.31
N ILE A 116 -18.90 2.23 30.57
CA ILE A 116 -18.15 1.80 29.39
C ILE A 116 -19.13 1.31 28.33
N ASP A 117 -18.94 1.72 27.08
CA ASP A 117 -19.76 1.20 25.98
C ASP A 117 -19.45 -0.28 25.72
N VAL A 118 -20.46 -1.06 25.33
CA VAL A 118 -20.29 -2.48 25.03
C VAL A 118 -19.32 -2.72 23.87
N ASN A 119 -19.32 -1.83 22.87
CA ASN A 119 -18.40 -1.94 21.72
C ASN A 119 -16.96 -1.63 22.14
N ASP A 120 -16.76 -0.69 23.05
CA ASP A 120 -15.43 -0.39 23.61
C ASP A 120 -14.91 -1.60 24.39
N ALA A 121 -15.73 -2.16 25.28
CA ALA A 121 -15.38 -3.36 26.05
C ALA A 121 -15.05 -4.56 25.13
N LYS A 122 -15.84 -4.75 24.07
CA LYS A 122 -15.59 -5.78 23.04
C LYS A 122 -14.28 -5.53 22.30
N TYR A 123 -14.02 -4.30 21.88
CA TYR A 123 -12.78 -3.93 21.20
C TYR A 123 -11.56 -4.24 22.07
N PHE A 124 -11.56 -3.86 23.35
CA PHE A 124 -10.45 -4.15 24.25
C PHE A 124 -10.30 -5.64 24.54
N TYR A 125 -11.39 -6.41 24.56
CA TYR A 125 -11.35 -7.86 24.68
C TYR A 125 -10.71 -8.52 23.45
N GLU A 126 -11.14 -8.16 22.24
CA GLU A 126 -10.58 -8.67 20.97
C GLU A 126 -9.10 -8.32 20.80
N LYS A 127 -8.64 -7.19 21.38
CA LYS A 127 -7.23 -6.80 21.42
C LYS A 127 -6.42 -7.48 22.54
N GLY A 128 -7.03 -8.35 23.34
CA GLY A 128 -6.38 -9.06 24.45
C GLY A 128 -6.01 -8.16 25.63
N LEU A 129 -6.57 -6.95 25.70
CA LEU A 129 -6.36 -6.01 26.79
C LEU A 129 -7.32 -6.27 27.95
N TYR A 130 -8.53 -6.71 27.64
CA TYR A 130 -9.46 -7.27 28.60
C TYR A 130 -9.53 -8.79 28.44
N ASN A 131 -9.81 -9.47 29.54
CA ASN A 131 -10.04 -10.91 29.60
C ASN A 131 -11.40 -11.18 30.28
N ASP A 132 -11.80 -12.45 30.34
CA ASP A 132 -13.11 -12.84 30.90
C ASP A 132 -13.31 -12.33 32.33
N PHE A 133 -12.25 -12.30 33.13
CA PHE A 133 -12.27 -11.77 34.50
C PHE A 133 -12.53 -10.25 34.52
N THR A 134 -11.90 -9.49 33.62
CA THR A 134 -12.15 -8.05 33.47
C THR A 134 -13.59 -7.79 33.04
N ILE A 135 -14.09 -8.50 32.02
CA ILE A 135 -15.48 -8.35 31.54
C ILE A 135 -16.46 -8.73 32.66
N LYS A 136 -16.20 -9.82 33.39
CA LYS A 136 -16.99 -10.19 34.57
C LYS A 136 -17.02 -9.07 35.61
N THR A 137 -15.87 -8.46 35.92
CA THR A 137 -15.79 -7.36 36.89
C THR A 137 -16.62 -6.14 36.46
N LEU A 138 -16.63 -5.84 35.16
CA LEU A 138 -17.45 -4.76 34.59
C LEU A 138 -18.96 -5.09 34.70
N VAL A 139 -19.36 -6.35 34.59
CA VAL A 139 -20.75 -6.75 34.84
C VAL A 139 -21.08 -6.71 36.32
N ASP A 140 -20.20 -7.22 37.18
CA ASP A 140 -20.37 -7.27 38.64
C ASP A 140 -20.53 -5.87 39.25
N ASN A 141 -19.85 -4.86 38.69
CA ASN A 141 -19.95 -3.47 39.14
C ASN A 141 -21.07 -2.66 38.42
N GLY A 142 -21.87 -3.33 37.59
CA GLY A 142 -22.98 -2.72 36.85
C GLY A 142 -22.56 -1.79 35.72
N SER A 143 -21.30 -1.83 35.29
CA SER A 143 -20.80 -1.11 34.11
C SER A 143 -21.12 -1.81 32.80
N LEU A 144 -21.51 -3.08 32.83
CA LEU A 144 -22.07 -3.84 31.71
C LEU A 144 -23.24 -4.69 32.18
N LEU A 145 -24.09 -5.15 31.26
CA LEU A 145 -25.18 -6.08 31.54
C LEU A 145 -24.70 -7.53 31.40
N LYS A 146 -25.39 -8.47 32.05
CA LYS A 146 -25.09 -9.92 31.92
C LYS A 146 -25.18 -10.44 30.48
N ARG A 147 -26.08 -9.87 29.65
CA ARG A 147 -26.16 -10.22 28.22
C ARG A 147 -24.90 -9.78 27.46
N ASP A 148 -24.33 -8.64 27.85
CA ASP A 148 -23.16 -8.08 27.19
C ASP A 148 -21.93 -8.96 27.45
N TYR A 149 -21.87 -9.66 28.59
CA TYR A 149 -20.85 -10.68 28.85
C TYR A 149 -20.83 -11.74 27.74
N LYS A 150 -21.98 -12.34 27.46
CA LYS A 150 -22.11 -13.39 26.44
C LYS A 150 -21.81 -12.86 25.04
N ASP A 151 -22.23 -11.64 24.74
CA ASP A 151 -21.96 -11.00 23.45
C ASP A 151 -20.46 -10.69 23.23
N ILE A 152 -19.70 -10.52 24.31
CA ILE A 152 -18.25 -10.24 24.28
C ILE A 152 -17.43 -11.53 24.34
N THR A 153 -17.68 -12.41 25.30
CA THR A 153 -16.86 -13.60 25.57
C THR A 153 -17.33 -14.84 24.80
N GLY A 154 -18.58 -14.87 24.34
CA GLY A 154 -19.22 -16.04 23.77
C GLY A 154 -19.69 -17.07 24.81
N GLU A 155 -19.44 -16.83 26.10
CA GLU A 155 -19.78 -17.74 27.19
C GLU A 155 -20.99 -17.25 27.99
N ASP A 156 -21.74 -18.17 28.58
CA ASP A 156 -22.79 -17.79 29.52
C ASP A 156 -22.18 -17.17 30.78
N TYR A 157 -22.80 -16.10 31.30
CA TYR A 157 -22.27 -15.40 32.47
C TYR A 157 -22.22 -16.34 33.69
N PRO A 158 -21.04 -16.50 34.32
CA PRO A 158 -20.87 -17.43 35.44
C PRO A 158 -21.62 -16.91 36.67
N VAL A 159 -22.77 -17.53 36.96
CA VAL A 159 -23.50 -17.33 38.21
C VAL A 159 -22.90 -18.26 39.24
N TYR A 160 -22.28 -17.70 40.29
CA TYR A 160 -21.98 -18.49 41.47
C TYR A 160 -23.31 -18.88 42.12
N VAL A 161 -23.69 -20.15 42.00
CA VAL A 161 -24.69 -20.76 42.87
C VAL A 161 -23.94 -21.09 44.14
N ASP A 162 -24.29 -20.46 45.26
CA ASP A 162 -23.76 -20.84 46.56
C ASP A 162 -24.36 -22.21 46.91
N GLU A 163 -23.58 -23.29 46.81
CA GLU A 163 -24.03 -24.66 47.08
C GLU A 163 -24.15 -24.97 48.59
N ASN A 164 -24.09 -23.95 49.46
CA ASN A 164 -24.10 -24.10 50.92
C ASN A 164 -25.27 -23.37 51.63
N GLU A 165 -26.49 -23.40 51.06
CA GLU A 165 -27.74 -23.12 51.81
C GLU A 165 -28.44 -24.39 52.29
#